data_AF-A0A950HZE9-F1
#
_entry.id   AF-A0A950HZE9-F1
#
_cell.length_a   1.000
_cell.length_b   1.000
_cell.length_c   1.000
_cell.angle_alpha   90.00
_cell.angle_beta   90.00
_cell.angle_gamma   90.00
#
_symmetry.space_group_name_H-M   'P 1'
#
loop_
_entity.id
_entity.type
_entity.pdbx_description
1 polymer ?
#
loop_
_entity_poly.entity_id
_entity_poly.type
_entity_poly.pdbx_seq_one_letter_code
_entity_poly.pdbx_strand_id
1 'polypeptide(L)'
;VDGKVWNAGYHNLKVIEIAEMVQSKVDQKVEIVITPTNDHRSYHVSSERIHKELGFAPRRSVEDAIIDLKAAFADGKVPNSMTDDRYYNIKRMQSVSLR
;
A
#
# COMPACT_ATOMS: atom_id res chain seq x y z
N VAL A 1 15.16 -7.11 19.29
CA VAL A 1 16.45 -7.78 19.55
C VAL A 1 17.54 -6.75 19.43
N ASP A 2 18.17 -6.40 20.56
CA ASP A 2 19.42 -5.63 20.69
C ASP A 2 19.53 -4.31 19.90
N GLY A 3 18.43 -3.58 19.72
CA GLY A 3 18.45 -2.25 19.08
C GLY A 3 18.72 -2.23 17.56
N LYS A 4 18.72 -3.39 16.91
CA LYS A 4 18.87 -3.48 15.44
C LYS A 4 17.63 -2.98 14.70
N VAL A 5 17.85 -2.35 13.55
CA VAL A 5 16.81 -1.83 12.65
C VAL A 5 16.86 -2.57 11.32
N TRP A 6 15.69 -2.92 10.81
CA TRP A 6 15.52 -3.62 9.54
C TRP A 6 14.45 -2.96 8.69
N ASN A 7 14.60 -3.10 7.38
CA ASN A 7 13.54 -2.80 6.43
C ASN A 7 12.67 -4.05 6.23
N ALA A 8 11.36 -3.84 6.13
CA ALA A 8 10.38 -4.88 5.81
C ALA A 8 9.56 -4.46 4.58
N GLY A 9 10.24 -4.27 3.45
CA GLY A 9 9.66 -3.98 2.13
C GLY A 9 10.04 -5.04 1.10
N TYR A 10 9.20 -5.31 0.10
CA TYR A 10 9.44 -6.40 -0.85
C TYR A 10 9.47 -6.00 -2.30
N HIS A 11 8.38 -5.42 -2.78
CA HIS A 11 8.28 -5.01 -4.16
C HIS A 11 8.56 -3.51 -4.25
N ASN A 12 9.55 -3.14 -5.05
CA ASN A 12 9.83 -1.75 -5.42
C ASN A 12 9.14 -1.45 -6.76
N LEU A 13 7.81 -1.36 -6.74
CA LEU A 13 6.98 -1.20 -7.95
C LEU A 13 6.77 0.27 -8.25
N LYS A 14 6.67 0.58 -9.55
CA LYS A 14 6.20 1.88 -10.02
C LYS A 14 4.70 2.00 -9.74
N VAL A 15 4.23 3.22 -9.53
CA VAL A 15 2.80 3.51 -9.34
C VAL A 15 1.95 2.97 -10.50
N ILE A 16 2.45 3.06 -11.73
CA ILE A 16 1.76 2.54 -12.91
C ILE A 16 1.60 1.02 -12.89
N GLU A 17 2.62 0.28 -12.44
CA GLU A 17 2.56 -1.19 -12.33
C GLU A 17 1.51 -1.60 -11.28
N ILE A 18 1.37 -0.83 -10.19
CA ILE A 18 0.31 -1.00 -9.20
C ILE A 18 -1.07 -0.76 -9.82
N ALA A 19 -1.23 0.33 -10.58
CA ALA A 19 -2.49 0.64 -11.25
C ALA A 19 -2.92 -0.46 -12.24
N GLU A 20 -2.00 -0.98 -13.05
CA GLU A 20 -2.25 -2.07 -14.00
C GLU A 20 -2.63 -3.37 -13.29
N MET A 21 -1.94 -3.73 -12.20
CA MET A 21 -2.33 -4.90 -11.39
C MET A 21 -3.74 -4.72 -10.81
N VAL A 22 -4.06 -3.54 -10.26
CA VAL A 22 -5.40 -3.25 -9.72
C VAL A 22 -6.45 -3.40 -10.81
N GLN A 23 -6.25 -2.78 -11.98
CA GLN A 23 -7.17 -2.88 -13.13
C GLN A 23 -7.39 -4.35 -13.51
N SER A 24 -6.32 -5.15 -13.58
CA SER A 24 -6.41 -6.57 -13.95
C SER A 24 -7.23 -7.43 -12.97
N LYS A 25 -7.27 -7.05 -11.68
CA LYS A 25 -7.96 -7.83 -10.63
C LYS A 25 -9.34 -7.29 -10.28
N VAL A 26 -9.58 -5.99 -10.45
CA VAL A 26 -10.86 -5.35 -10.15
C VAL A 26 -11.81 -5.48 -11.33
N ASP A 27 -11.51 -4.78 -12.44
CA ASP A 27 -12.24 -4.81 -13.71
C ASP A 27 -11.38 -4.13 -14.79
N GLN A 28 -11.18 -4.80 -15.94
CA GLN A 28 -10.42 -4.27 -17.07
C GLN A 28 -11.02 -3.01 -17.70
N LYS A 29 -12.30 -2.73 -17.44
CA LYS A 29 -13.00 -1.52 -17.93
C LYS A 29 -12.67 -0.26 -17.13
N VAL A 30 -12.02 -0.39 -15.97
CA VAL A 30 -11.59 0.75 -15.17
C VAL A 30 -10.52 1.52 -15.93
N GLU A 31 -10.74 2.81 -16.17
CA GLU A 31 -9.77 3.67 -16.84
C GLU A 31 -8.59 3.99 -15.91
N ILE A 32 -7.36 3.88 -16.44
CA ILE A 32 -6.16 4.39 -15.78
C ILE A 32 -5.90 5.81 -16.31
N VAL A 33 -6.07 6.81 -15.44
CA VAL A 33 -5.80 8.21 -15.75
C VAL A 33 -4.40 8.58 -15.27
N ILE A 34 -3.55 9.02 -16.19
CA ILE A 34 -2.19 9.50 -15.88
C ILE A 34 -2.24 11.01 -15.69
N THR A 35 -1.76 11.49 -14.55
CA THR A 35 -1.70 12.93 -14.23
C THR A 35 -0.26 13.36 -13.96
N PRO A 36 0.17 14.55 -14.42
CA PRO A 36 1.47 15.09 -14.06
C PRO A 36 1.58 15.31 -12.55
N THR A 37 2.74 14.99 -11.99
CA THR A 37 3.07 15.25 -10.59
C THR A 37 4.36 16.05 -10.51
N ASN A 38 4.47 16.92 -9.51
CA ASN A 38 5.72 17.59 -9.13
C ASN A 38 6.49 16.81 -8.05
N ASP A 39 5.91 15.71 -7.57
CA ASP A 39 6.51 14.80 -6.61
C ASP A 39 7.05 13.57 -7.33
N HIS A 40 8.35 13.58 -7.60
CA HIS A 40 9.07 12.49 -8.27
C HIS A 40 9.78 11.56 -7.28
N ARG A 41 9.32 11.50 -6.02
CA ARG A 41 9.94 10.63 -5.02
C ARG A 41 9.93 9.18 -5.49
N SER A 42 11.14 8.63 -5.62
CA SER A 42 11.39 7.24 -5.97
C SER A 42 12.26 6.65 -4.87
N TYR A 43 11.63 5.90 -3.97
CA TYR A 43 12.32 5.19 -2.90
C TYR A 43 12.58 3.76 -3.33
N HIS A 44 13.78 3.28 -3.02
CA HIS A 44 14.14 1.88 -3.18
C HIS A 44 14.56 1.33 -1.83
N VAL A 45 13.90 0.27 -1.38
CA VAL A 45 14.14 -0.36 -0.08
C VAL A 45 14.65 -1.78 -0.30
N SER A 46 15.71 -2.15 0.44
CA SER A 46 16.22 -3.52 0.50
C SER A 46 15.92 -4.16 1.86
N SER A 47 15.32 -5.35 1.81
CA SER A 47 15.05 -6.23 2.98
C SER A 47 15.99 -7.43 3.03
N GLU A 48 17.11 -7.37 2.32
CA GLU A 48 18.10 -8.44 2.32
C GLU A 48 18.64 -8.70 3.74
N ARG A 49 18.83 -7.64 4.53
CA ARG A 49 19.34 -7.74 5.91
C ARG A 49 18.41 -8.55 6.82
N ILE A 50 17.10 -8.29 6.79
CA ILE A 50 16.14 -9.01 7.65
C ILE A 50 15.99 -10.46 7.21
N HIS A 51 16.08 -10.71 5.90
CA HIS A 51 16.07 -12.05 5.36
C HIS A 51 17.28 -12.86 5.82
N LYS A 52 18.49 -12.30 5.71
CA LYS A 52 19.73 -12.96 6.11
C LYS A 52 19.82 -13.20 7.61
N GLU A 53 19.47 -12.22 8.43
CA GLU A 53 19.66 -12.31 9.89
C GLU A 53 18.53 -13.09 10.58
N LEU A 54 17.29 -12.98 10.10
CA LEU A 54 16.11 -13.52 10.79
C LEU A 54 15.35 -14.57 9.97
N GLY A 55 15.76 -14.84 8.73
CA GLY A 55 15.01 -15.70 7.82
C GLY A 55 13.65 -15.11 7.40
N PHE A 56 13.42 -13.82 7.66
CA PHE A 56 12.14 -13.20 7.36
C PHE A 56 11.95 -13.07 5.84
N ALA A 57 10.85 -13.62 5.34
CA ALA A 57 10.41 -13.59 3.96
C ALA A 57 8.92 -13.27 3.91
N PRO A 58 8.41 -12.54 2.91
CA PRO A 58 6.99 -12.29 2.79
C PRO A 58 6.33 -13.60 2.33
N ARG A 59 5.05 -13.76 2.62
CA ARG A 59 4.29 -14.88 2.06
C ARG A 59 3.14 -14.43 1.17
N ARG A 60 2.93 -13.11 1.10
CA ARG A 60 1.81 -12.47 0.39
C ARG A 60 2.38 -11.44 -0.57
N SER A 61 1.82 -11.37 -1.76
CA SER A 61 2.21 -10.42 -2.81
C SER A 61 1.37 -9.15 -2.77
N VAL A 62 1.67 -8.20 -3.67
CA VAL A 62 0.82 -7.01 -3.85
C VAL A 62 -0.52 -7.42 -4.47
N GLU A 63 -0.54 -8.40 -5.36
CA GLU A 63 -1.77 -8.94 -5.94
C GLU A 63 -2.67 -9.58 -4.88
N ASP A 64 -2.10 -10.32 -3.91
CA ASP A 64 -2.86 -10.83 -2.77
C ASP A 64 -3.54 -9.69 -2.01
N ALA A 65 -2.83 -8.60 -1.74
CA ALA A 65 -3.38 -7.44 -1.06
C ALA A 65 -4.50 -6.76 -1.88
N ILE A 66 -4.35 -6.69 -3.20
CA ILE A 66 -5.40 -6.15 -4.10
C ILE A 66 -6.66 -7.02 -4.03
N ILE A 67 -6.52 -8.34 -4.07
CA ILE A 67 -7.64 -9.29 -3.97
C ILE A 67 -8.32 -9.17 -2.60
N ASP A 68 -7.54 -9.12 -1.52
CA ASP A 68 -8.05 -8.99 -0.15
C ASP A 68 -8.81 -7.66 0.03
N LEU A 69 -8.28 -6.55 -0.52
CA LEU A 69 -8.97 -5.26 -0.51
C LEU A 69 -10.28 -5.31 -1.31
N LYS A 70 -10.27 -5.87 -2.52
CA LYS A 70 -11.48 -6.04 -3.35
C LYS A 70 -12.57 -6.78 -2.58
N ALA A 71 -12.22 -7.88 -1.91
CA ALA A 71 -13.15 -8.64 -1.09
C ALA A 71 -13.65 -7.81 0.12
N ALA A 72 -12.76 -7.10 0.81
CA ALA A 72 -13.14 -6.25 1.94
C ALA A 72 -14.11 -5.12 1.56
N PHE A 73 -13.95 -4.53 0.37
CA PHE A 73 -14.89 -3.55 -0.18
C PHE A 73 -16.24 -4.20 -0.50
N ALA A 74 -16.25 -5.35 -1.17
CA ALA A 74 -17.48 -6.08 -1.50
C ALA A 74 -18.25 -6.52 -0.25
N ASP A 75 -17.55 -6.92 0.81
CA ASP A 75 -18.10 -7.34 2.10
C ASP A 75 -18.54 -6.17 3.00
N GLY A 76 -18.35 -4.91 2.57
CA GLY A 76 -18.68 -3.73 3.37
C GLY A 76 -17.79 -3.51 4.59
N LYS A 77 -16.61 -4.15 4.65
CA LYS A 77 -15.65 -4.03 5.77
C LYS A 77 -14.92 -2.68 5.78
N VAL A 78 -14.96 -1.95 4.67
CA VAL A 78 -14.37 -0.61 4.50
C VAL A 78 -15.48 0.42 4.27
N PRO A 79 -16.37 0.67 5.25
CA PRO A 79 -17.48 1.61 5.08
C PRO A 79 -16.97 3.04 4.95
N ASN A 80 -17.71 3.89 4.23
CA ASN A 80 -17.46 5.32 4.11
C ASN A 80 -16.01 5.66 3.69
N SER A 81 -15.40 4.82 2.85
CA SER A 81 -13.96 4.86 2.52
C SER A 81 -13.48 6.18 1.92
N MET A 82 -14.39 6.97 1.35
CA MET A 82 -14.09 8.26 0.71
C MET A 82 -14.42 9.48 1.58
N THR A 83 -15.06 9.28 2.74
CA THR A 83 -15.59 10.39 3.55
C THR A 83 -15.17 10.34 5.01
N ASP A 84 -14.96 9.15 5.57
CA ASP A 84 -14.55 8.98 6.96
C ASP A 84 -13.10 9.45 7.19
N ASP A 85 -12.89 10.26 8.22
CA ASP A 85 -11.59 10.84 8.54
C ASP A 85 -10.52 9.79 8.84
N ARG A 86 -10.93 8.60 9.29
CA ARG A 86 -10.03 7.53 9.72
C ARG A 86 -9.13 7.01 8.59
N TYR A 87 -9.50 7.23 7.34
CA TYR A 87 -8.73 6.84 6.16
C TYR A 87 -7.78 7.93 5.66
N TYR A 88 -7.74 9.09 6.33
CA TYR A 88 -6.91 10.23 5.95
C TYR A 88 -6.05 10.67 7.14
N ASN A 89 -4.75 10.36 7.12
CA ASN A 89 -3.84 10.63 8.24
C ASN A 89 -3.95 12.05 8.81
N ILE A 90 -3.91 13.09 7.96
CA ILE A 90 -3.98 14.49 8.42
C ILE A 90 -5.34 14.82 9.03
N LYS A 91 -6.46 14.44 8.37
CA LYS A 91 -7.80 14.68 8.92
C LYS A 91 -7.99 13.95 10.24
N ARG A 92 -7.48 12.72 10.33
CA ARG A 92 -7.55 11.90 11.55
C ARG A 92 -6.76 12.53 12.68
N MET A 93 -5.52 12.96 12.44
CA MET A 93 -4.71 13.66 13.43
C MET A 93 -5.43 14.91 13.95
N GLN A 94 -5.98 15.72 13.05
CA GLN A 94 -6.75 16.91 13.40
C GLN A 94 -7.99 16.58 14.25
N SER A 95 -8.75 15.53 13.89
CA SER A 95 -9.97 15.17 14.64
C SER A 95 -9.68 14.63 16.05
N VAL A 96 -8.49 14.08 16.29
CA VAL A 96 -8.03 13.69 17.63
C VAL A 96 -7.11 14.70 18.30
N SER A 97 -7.05 15.95 17.81
CA SER A 97 -6.23 17.03 18.36
C SER A 97 -4.72 16.74 18.43
N LEU A 98 -4.21 15.89 17.54
CA LEU A 98 -2.78 15.70 17.32
C LEU A 98 -2.26 16.77 16.35
N ARG A 99 -1.04 17.24 16.62
CA ARG A 99 -0.32 18.20 15.76
C ARG A 99 0.64 17.49 14.82
#